data_AF-A0A1A9BMB4-F1
#
_entry.id   AF-A0A1A9BMB4-F1
#
_cell.length_a   1.000
_cell.length_b   1.000
_cell.length_c   1.000
_cell.angle_alpha   90.00
_cell.angle_beta   90.00
_cell.angle_gamma   90.00
#
_symmetry.space_group_name_H-M   'P 1'
#
loop_
_entity.id
_entity.type
_entity.pdbx_description
1 polymer ?
#
loop_
_entity_poly.entity_id
_entity_poly.type
_entity_poly.pdbx_seq_one_letter_code
_entity_poly.pdbx_strand_id
1 'polypeptide(L)'
;MAARPRSRRQEQVQFATELRAAGKTWPEAAAAVRHRYRVNARVAPRLARGLSQRQVAELWNQRWPDDPKTFKNISTWELWPASTGHAPSLDTLDRLAQLYECSVADLLADLPNHGHPPPHPPPTPASPGPAAGADLLDGLAAEPLLLTPQLAGILVHRLHDVRFEELAQALIMWAQQANPGLNRRELLLKISTALTVAAAAPLLDIADADERDRVAAVLDDPSRLDLATITHAERVLQHYRRQGDVLGPQIALQTALAQRQVVADLVASAPEDLRPRVLTVYAELSQMVGWQLYNLGDYRAAQYYYDDARTAAHDAENTELVTYVLCTMSQLATWQNKPRVGIDHAIAAQAWAAQTESPAALGYAADVAARAFAAAQQPDNAHRALEQEHAAVRDMAAGTPHASWWYFYDESFYWGTSAECALVLGTPEKALAAARTSLPMIDPTNVHNYAHTLALQSQAHLQQGDIAEASTIVGDIARISGVNRSPRITQRIADLRTALTPWQRSGAVRTLDDLLTHYRLTGSSSTNKS
;
A
#
# COMPACT_ATOMS: atom_id res chain seq x y z
N MET A 1 5.00 18.60 -53.14
CA MET A 1 4.60 19.37 -51.95
C MET A 1 3.45 18.63 -51.27
N ALA A 2 3.70 17.92 -50.17
CA ALA A 2 2.65 17.21 -49.43
C ALA A 2 1.70 18.23 -48.78
N ALA A 3 0.38 18.00 -48.92
CA ALA A 3 -0.65 18.87 -48.38
C ALA A 3 -0.56 18.94 -46.84
N ARG A 4 -0.69 20.14 -46.26
CA ARG A 4 -0.70 20.32 -44.79
C ARG A 4 -1.88 19.54 -44.18
N PRO A 5 -1.65 18.72 -43.14
CA PRO A 5 -2.70 17.91 -42.54
C PRO A 5 -3.81 18.80 -41.95
N ARG A 6 -5.07 18.46 -42.24
CA ARG A 6 -6.26 19.23 -41.82
C ARG A 6 -6.80 18.80 -40.45
N SER A 7 -6.25 17.75 -39.83
CA SER A 7 -6.59 17.33 -38.46
C SER A 7 -5.43 16.59 -37.77
N ARG A 8 -5.41 16.58 -36.43
CA ARG A 8 -4.41 15.86 -35.61
C ARG A 8 -4.32 14.37 -35.95
N ARG A 9 -5.44 13.76 -36.35
CA ARG A 9 -5.48 12.35 -36.78
C ARG A 9 -4.79 12.15 -38.14
N GLN A 10 -4.94 13.08 -39.08
CA GLN A 10 -4.25 13.01 -40.37
C GLN A 10 -2.75 13.22 -40.21
N GLU A 11 -2.34 14.11 -39.31
CA GLU A 11 -0.92 14.32 -38.98
C GLU A 11 -0.28 13.04 -38.41
N GLN A 12 -0.96 12.35 -37.49
CA GLN A 12 -0.48 11.09 -36.92
C GLN A 12 -0.32 9.98 -37.97
N VAL A 13 -1.31 9.82 -38.85
CA VAL A 13 -1.26 8.82 -39.93
C VAL A 13 -0.16 9.17 -40.93
N GLN A 14 0.00 10.45 -41.27
CA GLN A 14 1.06 10.90 -42.17
C GLN A 14 2.45 10.65 -41.57
N PHE A 15 2.66 11.00 -40.30
CA PHE A 15 3.92 10.78 -39.59
C PHE A 15 4.27 9.29 -39.53
N ALA A 16 3.30 8.43 -39.22
CA ALA A 16 3.52 6.99 -39.21
C ALA A 16 3.83 6.43 -40.60
N THR A 17 3.18 6.95 -41.64
CA THR A 17 3.44 6.58 -43.04
C THR A 17 4.85 6.99 -43.46
N GLU A 18 5.31 8.18 -43.08
CA GLU A 18 6.66 8.69 -43.35
C GLU A 18 7.73 7.81 -42.67
N LEU A 19 7.51 7.39 -41.43
CA LEU A 19 8.41 6.48 -40.71
C LEU A 19 8.52 5.11 -41.42
N ARG A 20 7.39 4.59 -41.93
CA ARG A 20 7.38 3.33 -42.70
C ARG A 20 8.07 3.48 -44.06
N ALA A 21 7.87 4.60 -44.76
CA ALA A 21 8.61 4.92 -45.99
C ALA A 21 10.12 5.07 -45.75
N ALA A 22 10.52 5.53 -44.56
CA ALA A 22 11.92 5.59 -44.13
C ALA A 22 12.50 4.23 -43.66
N GLY A 23 11.75 3.13 -43.82
CA GLY A 23 12.21 1.77 -43.51
C GLY A 23 12.13 1.37 -42.04
N LYS A 24 11.53 2.19 -41.15
CA LYS A 24 11.37 1.86 -39.73
C LYS A 24 10.40 0.71 -39.53
N THR A 25 10.73 -0.25 -38.66
CA THR A 25 9.84 -1.35 -38.24
C THR A 25 8.61 -0.83 -37.49
N TRP A 26 7.58 -1.66 -37.31
CA TRP A 26 6.38 -1.27 -36.56
C TRP A 26 6.68 -0.88 -35.10
N PRO A 27 7.54 -1.60 -34.34
CA PRO A 27 7.96 -1.18 -33.01
C PRO A 27 8.71 0.16 -33.01
N GLU A 28 9.63 0.39 -33.96
CA GLU A 28 10.33 1.68 -34.06
C GLU A 28 9.39 2.84 -34.40
N ALA A 29 8.42 2.60 -35.30
CA ALA A 29 7.41 3.58 -35.64
C ALA A 29 6.50 3.88 -34.44
N ALA A 30 6.11 2.85 -33.69
CA ALA A 30 5.34 2.99 -32.45
C ALA A 30 6.11 3.76 -31.37
N ALA A 31 7.40 3.48 -31.19
CA ALA A 31 8.26 4.22 -30.25
C ALA A 31 8.37 5.71 -30.64
N ALA A 32 8.52 6.01 -31.93
CA ALA A 32 8.55 7.39 -32.42
C ALA A 32 7.20 8.11 -32.23
N VAL A 33 6.08 7.42 -32.48
CA VAL A 33 4.71 7.94 -32.23
C VAL A 33 4.47 8.18 -30.73
N ARG A 34 4.91 7.25 -29.88
CA ARG A 34 4.84 7.34 -28.41
C ARG A 34 5.54 8.61 -27.93
N HIS A 35 6.77 8.81 -28.35
CA HIS A 35 7.58 9.98 -27.98
C HIS A 35 7.00 11.28 -28.53
N ARG A 36 6.62 11.31 -29.81
CA ARG A 36 6.10 12.51 -30.51
C ARG A 36 4.77 13.00 -29.93
N TYR A 37 3.85 12.09 -29.62
CA TYR A 37 2.48 12.43 -29.23
C TYR A 37 2.16 12.18 -27.75
N ARG A 38 3.13 11.73 -26.96
CA ARG A 38 2.99 11.41 -25.52
C ARG A 38 1.80 10.50 -25.23
N VAL A 39 1.64 9.46 -26.04
CA VAL A 39 0.61 8.43 -25.86
C VAL A 39 1.20 7.22 -25.15
N ASN A 40 0.39 6.36 -24.54
CA ASN A 40 0.91 5.18 -23.86
C ASN A 40 1.34 4.06 -24.83
N ALA A 41 2.00 3.02 -24.29
CA ALA A 41 2.59 1.93 -25.08
C ALA A 41 1.56 1.03 -25.78
N ARG A 42 0.29 1.03 -25.36
CA ARG A 42 -0.81 0.29 -26.03
C ARG A 42 -1.44 1.08 -27.18
N VAL A 43 -1.48 2.40 -27.05
CA VAL A 43 -2.03 3.32 -28.05
C VAL A 43 -1.06 3.52 -29.21
N ALA A 44 0.24 3.57 -28.93
CA ALA A 44 1.24 3.95 -29.93
C ALA A 44 1.31 2.98 -31.14
N PRO A 45 1.29 1.64 -30.97
CA PRO A 45 1.27 0.72 -32.11
C PRO A 45 0.00 0.81 -32.95
N ARG A 46 -1.16 1.03 -32.30
CA ARG A 46 -2.42 1.26 -33.01
C ARG A 46 -2.34 2.50 -33.90
N LEU A 47 -1.83 3.60 -33.36
CA LEU A 47 -1.67 4.87 -34.09
C LEU A 47 -0.61 4.76 -35.19
N ALA A 48 0.50 4.05 -34.94
CA ALA A 48 1.52 3.78 -35.96
C ALA A 48 0.92 3.04 -37.16
N ARG A 49 -0.05 2.14 -36.93
CA ARG A 49 -0.76 1.44 -38.00
C ARG A 49 -1.94 2.22 -38.61
N GLY A 50 -2.21 3.43 -38.13
CA GLY A 50 -3.34 4.25 -38.59
C GLY A 50 -4.72 3.67 -38.27
N LEU A 51 -4.80 2.73 -37.31
CA LEU A 51 -6.04 2.02 -36.98
C LEU A 51 -6.88 2.81 -35.96
N SER A 52 -8.20 2.75 -36.12
CA SER A 52 -9.13 3.12 -35.05
C SER A 52 -9.37 1.96 -34.08
N GLN A 53 -9.79 2.25 -32.85
CA GLN A 53 -10.15 1.22 -31.86
C GLN A 53 -11.24 0.27 -32.38
N ARG A 54 -12.17 0.78 -33.20
CA ARG A 54 -13.19 -0.03 -33.88
C ARG A 54 -12.59 -0.99 -34.89
N GLN A 55 -11.64 -0.53 -35.71
CA GLN A 55 -10.94 -1.39 -36.67
C GLN A 55 -10.09 -2.45 -35.95
N VAL A 56 -9.48 -2.12 -34.80
CA VAL A 56 -8.77 -3.13 -33.98
C VAL A 56 -9.74 -4.20 -33.48
N ALA A 57 -10.92 -3.81 -32.98
CA ALA A 57 -11.95 -4.77 -32.57
C ALA A 57 -12.46 -5.62 -33.73
N GLU A 58 -12.61 -5.04 -34.93
CA GLU A 58 -12.98 -5.79 -36.14
C GLU A 58 -11.89 -6.80 -36.53
N LEU A 59 -10.61 -6.42 -36.53
CA LEU A 59 -9.49 -7.33 -36.80
C LEU A 59 -9.37 -8.42 -35.73
N TRP A 60 -9.61 -8.09 -34.47
CA TRP A 60 -9.67 -9.05 -33.37
C TRP A 60 -10.74 -10.11 -33.64
N ASN A 61 -11.96 -9.68 -33.93
CA ASN A 61 -13.10 -10.59 -34.12
C ASN A 61 -12.98 -11.44 -35.39
N GLN A 62 -12.25 -10.96 -36.40
CA GLN A 62 -11.92 -11.76 -37.58
C GLN A 62 -10.94 -12.88 -37.27
N ARG A 63 -9.97 -12.63 -36.38
CA ARG A 63 -8.90 -13.59 -36.04
C ARG A 63 -9.28 -14.53 -34.90
N TRP A 64 -10.13 -14.09 -33.98
CA TRP A 64 -10.61 -14.85 -32.83
C TRP A 64 -12.15 -14.71 -32.68
N PRO A 65 -12.93 -15.44 -33.51
CA PRO A 65 -14.39 -15.31 -33.52
C PRO A 65 -15.06 -15.81 -32.23
N ASP A 66 -14.41 -16.72 -31.49
CA ASP A 66 -14.94 -17.31 -30.25
C ASP A 66 -14.86 -16.36 -29.05
N ASP A 67 -14.15 -15.23 -29.16
CA ASP A 67 -13.97 -14.27 -28.08
C ASP A 67 -14.13 -12.81 -28.57
N PRO A 68 -15.35 -12.41 -28.96
CA PRO A 68 -15.58 -11.12 -29.61
C PRO A 68 -15.30 -9.95 -28.66
N LYS A 69 -14.72 -8.91 -29.22
CA LYS A 69 -14.40 -7.64 -28.57
C LYS A 69 -15.05 -6.47 -29.30
N THR A 70 -15.28 -5.42 -28.55
CA THR A 70 -15.78 -4.14 -29.07
C THR A 70 -14.71 -3.07 -28.95
N PHE A 71 -14.89 -1.94 -29.62
CA PHE A 71 -13.99 -0.79 -29.46
C PHE A 71 -13.85 -0.34 -28.00
N LYS A 72 -14.89 -0.57 -27.16
CA LYS A 72 -14.84 -0.26 -25.72
C LYS A 72 -13.78 -1.09 -25.02
N ASN A 73 -13.67 -2.39 -25.33
CA ASN A 73 -12.63 -3.24 -24.74
C ASN A 73 -11.24 -2.72 -25.08
N ILE A 74 -11.00 -2.37 -26.35
CA ILE A 74 -9.73 -1.78 -26.80
C ILE A 74 -9.46 -0.47 -26.06
N SER A 75 -10.47 0.39 -25.94
CA SER A 75 -10.35 1.66 -25.20
C SER A 75 -10.01 1.44 -23.72
N THR A 76 -10.61 0.45 -23.07
CA THR A 76 -10.37 0.15 -21.65
C THR A 76 -8.93 -0.34 -21.43
N TRP A 77 -8.39 -1.15 -22.33
CA TRP A 77 -6.98 -1.58 -22.30
C TRP A 77 -6.02 -0.43 -22.60
N GLU A 78 -6.38 0.44 -23.53
CA GLU A 78 -5.63 1.64 -23.87
C GLU A 78 -5.72 2.73 -22.79
N LEU A 79 -6.62 2.66 -21.82
CA LEU A 79 -6.65 3.58 -20.69
C LEU A 79 -5.76 3.11 -19.54
N TRP A 80 -5.38 1.81 -19.48
CA TRP A 80 -4.51 1.28 -18.45
C TRP A 80 -3.05 1.76 -18.66
N PRO A 81 -2.36 2.26 -17.61
CA PRO A 81 -2.60 2.03 -16.19
C PRO A 81 -3.43 3.07 -15.43
N ALA A 82 -4.11 4.01 -16.11
CA ALA A 82 -4.98 4.97 -15.44
C ALA A 82 -6.19 4.28 -14.78
N SER A 83 -6.76 4.92 -13.75
CA SER A 83 -7.85 4.39 -12.92
C SER A 83 -9.16 4.05 -13.66
N THR A 84 -9.34 4.56 -14.88
CA THR A 84 -10.49 4.27 -15.75
C THR A 84 -10.24 3.14 -16.74
N GLY A 85 -9.00 2.67 -16.85
CA GLY A 85 -8.60 1.53 -17.67
C GLY A 85 -8.55 0.22 -16.89
N HIS A 86 -8.51 -0.90 -17.60
CA HIS A 86 -8.34 -2.23 -16.99
C HIS A 86 -7.08 -2.89 -17.52
N ALA A 87 -6.31 -3.51 -16.63
CA ALA A 87 -5.11 -4.26 -16.98
C ALA A 87 -5.46 -5.35 -18.00
N PRO A 88 -4.84 -5.36 -19.20
CA PRO A 88 -5.04 -6.42 -20.16
C PRO A 88 -4.46 -7.73 -19.60
N SER A 89 -5.15 -8.86 -19.80
CA SER A 89 -4.61 -10.18 -19.45
C SER A 89 -3.39 -10.51 -20.32
N LEU A 90 -2.56 -11.48 -19.90
CA LEU A 90 -1.42 -11.91 -20.70
C LEU A 90 -1.83 -12.40 -22.10
N ASP A 91 -2.93 -13.17 -22.20
CA ASP A 91 -3.53 -13.59 -23.47
C ASP A 91 -4.00 -12.39 -24.30
N THR A 92 -4.55 -11.35 -23.64
CA THR A 92 -4.92 -10.12 -24.34
C THR A 92 -3.70 -9.40 -24.90
N LEU A 93 -2.63 -9.28 -24.12
CA LEU A 93 -1.39 -8.63 -24.53
C LEU A 93 -0.74 -9.37 -25.70
N ASP A 94 -0.71 -10.71 -25.66
CA ASP A 94 -0.19 -11.53 -26.76
C ASP A 94 -1.00 -11.32 -28.05
N ARG A 95 -2.33 -11.33 -27.96
CA ARG A 95 -3.21 -11.08 -29.12
C ARG A 95 -3.07 -9.67 -29.67
N LEU A 96 -2.95 -8.65 -28.81
CA LEU A 96 -2.65 -7.27 -29.24
C LEU A 96 -1.28 -7.19 -29.91
N ALA A 97 -0.27 -7.88 -29.38
CA ALA A 97 1.07 -7.92 -29.95
C ALA A 97 1.07 -8.56 -31.34
N GLN A 98 0.28 -9.62 -31.53
CA GLN A 98 0.05 -10.25 -32.84
C GLN A 98 -0.69 -9.33 -33.83
N LEU A 99 -1.67 -8.54 -33.37
CA LEU A 99 -2.38 -7.58 -34.24
C LEU A 99 -1.50 -6.38 -34.63
N TYR A 100 -0.60 -5.97 -33.73
CA TYR A 100 0.26 -4.81 -33.93
C TYR A 100 1.63 -5.15 -34.53
N GLU A 101 1.96 -6.44 -34.65
CA GLU A 101 3.26 -6.95 -35.11
C GLU A 101 4.42 -6.40 -34.27
N CYS A 102 4.27 -6.47 -32.95
CA CYS A 102 5.29 -6.10 -31.97
C CYS A 102 5.46 -7.21 -30.93
N SER A 103 6.42 -7.04 -30.03
CA SER A 103 6.53 -7.90 -28.85
C SER A 103 5.52 -7.48 -27.78
N VAL A 104 5.21 -8.38 -26.85
CA VAL A 104 4.46 -8.02 -25.63
C VAL A 104 5.20 -6.95 -24.82
N ALA A 105 6.53 -6.99 -24.80
CA ALA A 105 7.35 -6.00 -24.11
C ALA A 105 7.14 -4.59 -24.69
N ASP A 106 6.94 -4.46 -26.00
CA ASP A 106 6.65 -3.16 -26.63
C ASP A 106 5.33 -2.55 -26.15
N LEU A 107 4.33 -3.38 -25.83
CA LEU A 107 3.04 -2.94 -25.25
C LEU A 107 3.13 -2.61 -23.76
N LEU A 108 4.24 -2.94 -23.13
CA LEU A 108 4.54 -2.70 -21.72
C LEU A 108 5.72 -1.73 -21.53
N ALA A 109 6.24 -1.15 -22.61
CA ALA A 109 7.44 -0.32 -22.60
C ALA A 109 7.30 1.02 -21.85
N ASP A 110 6.08 1.37 -21.43
CA ASP A 110 5.78 2.50 -20.56
C ASP A 110 5.66 2.12 -19.08
N LEU A 111 5.85 0.84 -18.74
CA LEU A 111 5.91 0.35 -17.38
C LEU A 111 7.36 0.11 -16.96
N PRO A 112 7.65 0.07 -15.65
CA PRO A 112 8.97 -0.29 -15.15
C PRO A 112 9.42 -1.68 -15.66
N ASN A 113 10.60 -1.73 -16.29
CA ASN A 113 11.26 -2.98 -16.67
C ASN A 113 12.21 -3.39 -15.55
N HIS A 114 12.02 -4.59 -14.99
CA HIS A 114 12.82 -5.13 -13.89
C HIS A 114 13.77 -6.27 -14.33
N GLY A 115 14.00 -6.45 -15.63
CA GLY A 115 15.00 -7.38 -16.15
C GLY A 115 16.44 -6.88 -15.92
N HIS A 116 17.39 -7.80 -15.71
CA HIS A 116 18.80 -7.44 -15.54
C HIS A 116 19.37 -6.73 -16.79
N PRO A 117 20.14 -5.64 -16.62
CA PRO A 117 20.86 -5.04 -17.74
C PRO A 117 21.94 -6.02 -18.24
N PRO A 118 22.20 -6.11 -19.56
CA PRO A 118 23.31 -6.90 -20.07
C PRO A 118 24.65 -6.34 -19.54
N PRO A 119 25.69 -7.17 -19.38
CA PRO A 119 26.99 -6.71 -18.90
C PRO A 119 27.62 -5.72 -19.88
N HIS A 120 27.90 -4.50 -19.41
CA HIS A 120 28.54 -3.44 -20.21
C HIS A 120 30.08 -3.60 -20.25
N PRO A 121 30.76 -3.38 -21.39
CA PRO A 121 32.22 -3.24 -21.49
C PRO A 121 32.71 -1.89 -20.93
N PRO A 122 34.03 -1.71 -20.67
CA PRO A 122 34.54 -0.59 -19.85
C PRO A 122 34.38 0.78 -20.51
N PRO A 123 34.34 1.87 -19.70
CA PRO A 123 33.87 3.17 -20.15
C PRO A 123 34.95 3.95 -20.95
N THR A 124 34.50 4.65 -21.99
CA THR A 124 35.24 5.78 -22.60
C THR A 124 34.54 7.08 -22.19
N PRO A 125 35.26 8.22 -22.05
CA PRO A 125 34.70 9.41 -21.42
C PRO A 125 33.75 10.13 -22.38
N ALA A 126 32.52 10.39 -21.92
CA ALA A 126 31.49 11.13 -22.66
C ALA A 126 31.06 12.39 -21.90
N SER A 127 30.86 13.45 -22.67
CA SER A 127 30.40 14.79 -22.32
C SER A 127 28.99 14.82 -21.70
N PRO A 128 28.59 15.91 -21.01
CA PRO A 128 27.37 15.94 -20.21
C PRO A 128 26.12 16.12 -21.10
N GLY A 129 25.16 15.21 -20.96
CA GLY A 129 23.80 15.28 -21.54
C GLY A 129 22.74 15.24 -20.43
N PRO A 130 21.52 15.74 -20.68
CA PRO A 130 20.65 16.30 -19.64
C PRO A 130 19.88 15.24 -18.83
N ALA A 131 19.63 15.60 -17.57
CA ALA A 131 18.85 14.86 -16.59
C ALA A 131 17.45 14.48 -17.11
N ALA A 132 17.13 13.19 -17.04
CA ALA A 132 15.81 12.64 -17.33
C ALA A 132 15.31 11.86 -16.11
N GLY A 133 14.84 12.61 -15.12
CA GLY A 133 14.10 12.12 -13.96
C GLY A 133 13.03 13.15 -13.61
N ALA A 134 11.92 13.16 -14.35
CA ALA A 134 10.80 14.07 -14.07
C ALA A 134 9.43 13.58 -14.57
N ASP A 135 9.33 12.75 -15.62
CA ASP A 135 8.03 12.55 -16.30
C ASP A 135 7.17 11.36 -15.80
N LEU A 136 7.33 10.92 -14.55
CA LEU A 136 6.46 9.88 -13.93
C LEU A 136 5.42 10.44 -12.95
N LEU A 137 5.31 11.76 -12.81
CA LEU A 137 4.40 12.43 -11.88
C LEU A 137 3.09 12.96 -12.51
N ASP A 138 2.99 13.03 -13.84
CA ASP A 138 1.87 13.71 -14.51
C ASP A 138 0.57 12.89 -14.67
N GLY A 139 0.56 11.61 -14.29
CA GLY A 139 -0.60 10.72 -14.43
C GLY A 139 -1.52 10.62 -13.20
N LEU A 140 -1.10 11.16 -12.06
CA LEU A 140 -1.81 11.07 -10.77
C LEU A 140 -2.42 12.41 -10.31
N ALA A 141 -2.39 13.43 -11.16
CA ALA A 141 -3.11 14.69 -10.94
C ALA A 141 -4.61 14.54 -11.17
N ALA A 142 -5.29 13.78 -10.30
CA ALA A 142 -6.57 14.27 -9.80
C ALA A 142 -6.22 15.47 -8.90
N GLU A 143 -6.91 16.60 -9.09
CA GLU A 143 -6.57 17.88 -8.45
C GLU A 143 -5.96 17.70 -7.06
N PRO A 144 -4.71 18.16 -6.84
CA PRO A 144 -4.16 18.14 -5.52
C PRO A 144 -5.01 19.10 -4.69
N LEU A 145 -5.50 18.65 -3.54
CA LEU A 145 -5.87 19.55 -2.45
C LEU A 145 -4.58 20.22 -1.95
N LEU A 146 -3.97 21.06 -2.79
CA LEU A 146 -2.99 22.04 -2.38
C LEU A 146 -3.77 23.04 -1.52
N LEU A 147 -3.61 22.93 -0.21
CA LEU A 147 -3.99 24.01 0.71
C LEU A 147 -3.23 25.25 0.25
N THR A 148 -3.95 26.24 -0.32
CA THR A 148 -3.33 27.53 -0.61
C THR A 148 -2.89 28.18 0.71
N PRO A 149 -1.82 29.00 0.74
CA PRO A 149 -1.35 29.66 1.97
C PRO A 149 -2.45 30.47 2.69
N GLN A 150 -3.42 30.98 1.93
CA GLN A 150 -4.60 31.68 2.46
C GLN A 150 -5.62 30.72 3.08
N LEU A 151 -5.88 29.54 2.50
CA LEU A 151 -6.71 28.50 3.12
C LEU A 151 -6.05 27.90 4.36
N ALA A 152 -4.73 27.67 4.31
CA ALA A 152 -3.92 27.27 5.46
C ALA A 152 -3.99 28.30 6.59
N GLY A 153 -3.85 29.61 6.29
CA GLY A 153 -3.99 30.68 7.28
C GLY A 153 -5.41 30.82 7.86
N ILE A 154 -6.45 30.63 7.05
CA ILE A 154 -7.86 30.63 7.51
C ILE A 154 -8.16 29.40 8.38
N LEU A 155 -7.56 28.25 8.09
CA LEU A 155 -7.67 27.02 8.89
C LEU A 155 -6.90 27.15 10.22
N VAL A 156 -5.67 27.66 10.20
CA VAL A 156 -4.83 27.93 11.39
C VAL A 156 -5.53 28.88 12.36
N HIS A 157 -6.19 29.93 11.87
CA HIS A 157 -6.87 30.90 12.74
C HIS A 157 -8.20 30.39 13.33
N ARG A 158 -8.81 29.36 12.73
CA ARG A 158 -10.04 28.72 13.27
C ARG A 158 -9.79 27.50 14.16
N LEU A 159 -8.55 27.01 14.24
CA LEU A 159 -8.22 25.71 14.84
C LEU A 159 -7.33 25.80 16.08
N HIS A 160 -7.05 26.99 16.59
CA HIS A 160 -6.32 27.17 17.85
C HIS A 160 -7.07 26.58 19.08
N ASP A 161 -8.32 26.16 18.91
CA ASP A 161 -9.20 25.71 19.99
C ASP A 161 -9.59 24.20 19.95
N VAL A 162 -9.09 23.37 19.02
CA VAL A 162 -9.49 21.94 18.94
C VAL A 162 -8.29 21.00 18.97
N ARG A 163 -8.16 20.22 20.06
CA ARG A 163 -7.06 19.26 20.28
C ARG A 163 -7.32 17.92 19.59
N PHE A 164 -6.25 17.27 19.10
CA PHE A 164 -6.29 15.98 18.40
C PHE A 164 -6.95 14.86 19.23
N GLU A 165 -6.74 14.86 20.56
CA GLU A 165 -7.37 13.87 21.46
C GLU A 165 -8.90 14.02 21.53
N GLU A 166 -9.43 15.24 21.42
CA GLU A 166 -10.88 15.51 21.47
C GLU A 166 -11.61 15.02 20.21
N LEU A 167 -10.91 14.97 19.07
CA LEU A 167 -11.42 14.45 17.81
C LEU A 167 -11.43 12.92 17.77
N ALA A 168 -10.38 12.29 18.31
CA ALA A 168 -10.36 10.84 18.52
C ALA A 168 -11.46 10.42 19.51
N GLN A 169 -11.64 11.18 20.60
CA GLN A 169 -12.78 11.00 21.52
C GLN A 169 -14.13 11.19 20.82
N ALA A 170 -14.29 12.16 19.91
CA ALA A 170 -15.54 12.34 19.17
C ALA A 170 -15.84 11.19 18.20
N LEU A 171 -14.82 10.61 17.58
CA LEU A 171 -14.91 9.40 16.74
C LEU A 171 -15.27 8.17 17.57
N ILE A 172 -14.66 8.02 18.74
CA ILE A 172 -14.95 6.95 19.71
C ILE A 172 -16.36 7.10 20.29
N MET A 173 -16.76 8.31 20.69
CA MET A 173 -18.12 8.59 21.16
C MET A 173 -19.16 8.37 20.05
N TRP A 174 -18.82 8.62 18.78
CA TRP A 174 -19.71 8.30 17.67
C TRP A 174 -19.79 6.78 17.38
N ALA A 175 -18.68 6.05 17.53
CA ALA A 175 -18.64 4.60 17.38
C ALA A 175 -19.33 3.87 18.55
N GLN A 176 -19.26 4.43 19.77
CA GLN A 176 -19.80 3.85 21.00
C GLN A 176 -21.24 4.31 21.30
N GLN A 177 -21.62 5.54 20.93
CA GLN A 177 -22.98 6.06 21.06
C GLN A 177 -23.51 6.37 19.67
N ALA A 178 -24.45 5.54 19.20
CA ALA A 178 -25.32 5.87 18.08
C ALA A 178 -26.14 7.12 18.43
N ASN A 179 -25.56 8.31 18.26
CA ASN A 179 -26.19 9.57 18.59
C ASN A 179 -26.83 10.13 17.30
N PRO A 180 -28.18 10.13 17.17
CA PRO A 180 -28.87 10.45 15.92
C PRO A 180 -28.87 11.96 15.57
N GLY A 181 -28.23 12.82 16.37
CA GLY A 181 -28.25 14.27 16.22
C GLY A 181 -27.11 14.90 15.40
N LEU A 182 -26.02 14.17 15.12
CA LEU A 182 -24.91 14.71 14.32
C LEU A 182 -25.14 14.46 12.83
N ASN A 183 -25.29 15.53 12.06
CA ASN A 183 -25.45 15.44 10.61
C ASN A 183 -24.22 14.76 10.00
N ARG A 184 -24.39 13.59 9.37
CA ARG A 184 -23.35 12.80 8.68
C ARG A 184 -22.44 13.67 7.81
N ARG A 185 -23.00 14.69 7.15
CA ARG A 185 -22.23 15.63 6.32
C ARG A 185 -21.29 16.52 7.13
N GLU A 186 -21.73 16.98 8.29
CA GLU A 186 -20.95 17.84 9.18
C GLU A 186 -19.87 17.05 9.92
N LEU A 187 -20.16 15.80 10.31
CA LEU A 187 -19.18 14.89 10.88
C LEU A 187 -18.14 14.47 9.83
N LEU A 188 -18.56 14.09 8.62
CA LEU A 188 -17.61 13.80 7.52
C LEU A 188 -16.79 15.03 7.14
N LEU A 189 -17.34 16.24 7.24
CA LEU A 189 -16.60 17.48 7.01
C LEU A 189 -15.60 17.72 8.14
N LYS A 190 -15.96 17.51 9.41
CA LYS A 190 -15.06 17.63 10.57
C LYS A 190 -13.95 16.58 10.53
N ILE A 191 -14.28 15.34 10.18
CA ILE A 191 -13.34 14.24 9.94
C ILE A 191 -12.45 14.56 8.75
N SER A 192 -13.00 14.98 7.60
CA SER A 192 -12.21 15.38 6.43
C SER A 192 -11.28 16.56 6.74
N THR A 193 -11.72 17.52 7.55
CA THR A 193 -10.91 18.67 7.97
C THR A 193 -9.82 18.22 8.94
N ALA A 194 -10.14 17.36 9.91
CA ALA A 194 -9.17 16.78 10.85
C ALA A 194 -8.16 15.86 10.16
N LEU A 195 -8.58 15.05 9.19
CA LEU A 195 -7.74 14.21 8.33
C LEU A 195 -6.83 15.08 7.46
N THR A 196 -7.35 16.17 6.90
CA THR A 196 -6.55 17.14 6.13
C THR A 196 -5.53 17.84 7.02
N VAL A 197 -5.92 18.19 8.26
CA VAL A 197 -5.01 18.77 9.26
C VAL A 197 -3.98 17.75 9.73
N ALA A 198 -4.32 16.47 9.92
CA ALA A 198 -3.39 15.41 10.31
C ALA A 198 -2.44 14.99 9.18
N ALA A 199 -2.90 15.03 7.92
CA ALA A 199 -2.09 14.84 6.73
C ALA A 199 -1.13 16.02 6.52
N ALA A 200 -1.60 17.24 6.79
CA ALA A 200 -0.80 18.45 6.78
C ALA A 200 -0.02 18.65 8.08
N ALA A 201 -0.28 17.90 9.16
CA ALA A 201 0.31 18.16 10.46
C ALA A 201 1.83 18.04 10.43
N PRO A 202 2.47 17.08 9.75
CA PRO A 202 3.93 17.08 9.59
C PRO A 202 4.44 18.18 8.66
N LEU A 203 3.59 18.68 7.75
CA LEU A 203 3.86 19.86 6.91
C LEU A 203 3.63 21.19 7.67
N LEU A 204 2.91 21.16 8.78
CA LEU A 204 2.59 22.30 9.66
C LEU A 204 3.47 22.30 10.94
N ASP A 205 3.93 21.12 11.34
CA ASP A 205 4.97 20.80 12.33
C ASP A 205 6.37 20.81 11.69
N ILE A 206 6.48 21.41 10.49
CA ILE A 206 7.73 22.04 10.07
C ILE A 206 7.96 23.22 11.02
N ALA A 207 8.43 22.86 12.21
CA ALA A 207 8.88 23.70 13.27
C ALA A 207 10.00 24.59 12.74
N ASP A 208 9.94 25.87 13.10
CA ASP A 208 10.93 26.91 12.78
C ASP A 208 11.13 27.26 11.28
N ALA A 209 11.28 28.55 10.99
CA ALA A 209 11.68 28.98 9.63
C ALA A 209 13.05 28.41 9.26
N ASP A 210 13.92 28.25 10.26
CA ASP A 210 15.28 27.75 10.11
C ASP A 210 15.32 26.28 9.68
N GLU A 211 14.40 25.41 10.13
CA GLU A 211 14.36 24.02 9.66
C GLU A 211 13.85 23.92 8.21
N ARG A 212 12.86 24.76 7.82
CA ARG A 212 12.40 24.85 6.42
C ARG A 212 13.52 25.25 5.48
N ASP A 213 14.24 26.31 5.84
CA ASP A 213 15.33 26.84 5.02
C ASP A 213 16.47 25.82 4.94
N ARG A 214 16.74 25.06 6.02
CA ARG A 214 17.72 23.98 6.02
C ARG A 214 17.32 22.82 5.11
N VAL A 215 16.08 22.34 5.20
CA VAL A 215 15.59 21.26 4.32
C VAL A 215 15.60 21.71 2.85
N ALA A 216 15.11 22.92 2.55
CA ALA A 216 15.12 23.47 1.19
C ALA A 216 16.55 23.57 0.64
N ALA A 217 17.49 24.04 1.46
CA ALA A 217 18.91 24.08 1.12
C ALA A 217 19.51 22.71 0.78
N VAL A 218 19.13 21.66 1.50
CA VAL A 218 19.59 20.28 1.23
C VAL A 218 18.93 19.69 -0.02
N LEU A 219 17.68 20.07 -0.32
CA LEU A 219 17.02 19.67 -1.56
C LEU A 219 17.65 20.34 -2.79
N ASP A 220 18.07 21.60 -2.66
CA ASP A 220 18.78 22.33 -3.73
C ASP A 220 20.22 21.83 -3.91
N ASP A 221 20.91 21.50 -2.82
CA ASP A 221 22.28 20.97 -2.82
C ASP A 221 22.43 19.85 -1.79
N PRO A 222 22.31 18.57 -2.22
CA PRO A 222 22.43 17.40 -1.35
C PRO A 222 23.75 17.29 -0.58
N SER A 223 24.82 17.97 -1.02
CA SER A 223 26.10 18.00 -0.30
C SER A 223 26.04 18.77 1.02
N ARG A 224 24.98 19.57 1.23
CA ARG A 224 24.71 20.32 2.46
C ARG A 224 24.03 19.48 3.54
N LEU A 225 23.80 18.19 3.30
CA LEU A 225 23.16 17.28 4.23
C LEU A 225 23.92 17.27 5.57
N ASP A 226 23.20 17.58 6.63
CA ASP A 226 23.73 17.64 7.98
C ASP A 226 22.92 16.78 8.97
N LEU A 227 23.48 16.63 10.16
CA LEU A 227 22.87 15.83 11.23
C LEU A 227 21.48 16.33 11.64
N ALA A 228 21.27 17.65 11.59
CA ALA A 228 20.02 18.27 12.00
C ALA A 228 18.89 17.95 11.02
N THR A 229 19.20 17.93 9.72
CA THR A 229 18.26 17.54 8.66
C THR A 229 17.86 16.07 8.78
N ILE A 230 18.82 15.18 9.05
CA ILE A 230 18.55 13.75 9.25
C ILE A 230 17.69 13.53 10.51
N THR A 231 18.03 14.19 11.61
CA THR A 231 17.26 14.11 12.86
C THR A 231 15.83 14.63 12.68
N HIS A 232 15.65 15.69 11.88
CA HIS A 232 14.32 16.15 11.49
C HIS A 232 13.56 15.09 10.68
N ALA A 233 14.20 14.47 9.68
CA ALA A 233 13.59 13.41 8.89
C ALA A 233 13.15 12.22 9.76
N GLU A 234 13.99 11.77 10.69
CA GLU A 234 13.67 10.70 11.66
C GLU A 234 12.45 11.08 12.54
N ARG A 235 12.38 12.32 13.03
CA ARG A 235 11.23 12.83 13.81
C ARG A 235 9.93 12.85 13.00
N VAL A 236 10.02 13.28 11.75
CA VAL A 236 8.86 13.35 10.84
C VAL A 236 8.37 11.96 10.46
N LEU A 237 9.25 10.97 10.30
CA LEU A 237 8.87 9.57 10.02
C LEU A 237 7.94 8.99 11.07
N GLN A 238 8.17 9.30 12.34
CA GLN A 238 7.30 8.84 13.44
C GLN A 238 5.85 9.28 13.23
N HIS A 239 5.63 10.48 12.70
CA HIS A 239 4.30 11.01 12.42
C HIS A 239 3.68 10.30 11.20
N TYR A 240 4.46 10.08 10.14
CA TYR A 240 3.99 9.38 8.94
C TYR A 240 3.53 7.95 9.22
N ARG A 241 4.16 7.25 10.16
CA ARG A 241 3.71 5.90 10.58
C ARG A 241 2.27 5.93 11.11
N ARG A 242 1.98 6.88 11.99
CA ARG A 242 0.62 7.06 12.57
C ARG A 242 -0.39 7.59 11.56
N GLN A 243 0.04 8.27 10.50
CA GLN A 243 -0.86 8.74 9.45
C GLN A 243 -1.58 7.59 8.73
N GLY A 244 -0.94 6.43 8.53
CA GLY A 244 -1.59 5.28 7.90
C GLY A 244 -2.80 4.75 8.67
N ASP A 245 -2.73 4.80 10.01
CA ASP A 245 -3.79 4.34 10.90
C ASP A 245 -5.04 5.22 10.79
N VAL A 246 -4.87 6.50 10.46
CA VAL A 246 -5.95 7.49 10.41
C VAL A 246 -6.43 7.75 8.98
N LEU A 247 -5.52 8.00 8.03
CA LEU A 247 -5.81 8.39 6.64
C LEU A 247 -6.07 7.18 5.72
N GLY A 248 -5.62 6.00 6.15
CA GLY A 248 -5.66 4.79 5.37
C GLY A 248 -4.50 4.62 4.39
N PRO A 249 -4.35 3.40 3.82
CA PRO A 249 -3.11 2.98 3.19
C PRO A 249 -2.81 3.69 1.86
N GLN A 250 -3.85 4.12 1.12
CA GLN A 250 -3.65 4.81 -0.16
C GLN A 250 -2.97 6.16 -0.02
N ILE A 251 -3.38 6.96 0.97
CA ILE A 251 -2.81 8.31 1.19
C ILE A 251 -1.41 8.16 1.77
N ALA A 252 -1.24 7.30 2.78
CA ALA A 252 0.07 7.04 3.38
C ALA A 252 1.10 6.52 2.37
N LEU A 253 0.68 5.72 1.38
CA LEU A 253 1.56 5.23 0.32
C LEU A 253 2.14 6.38 -0.52
N GLN A 254 1.32 7.36 -0.90
CA GLN A 254 1.79 8.49 -1.73
C GLN A 254 2.81 9.34 -0.97
N THR A 255 2.54 9.63 0.30
CA THR A 255 3.48 10.36 1.17
C THR A 255 4.79 9.59 1.31
N ALA A 256 4.73 8.29 1.63
CA ALA A 256 5.92 7.48 1.83
C ALA A 256 6.77 7.35 0.56
N LEU A 257 6.15 7.18 -0.62
CA LEU A 257 6.87 7.12 -1.90
C LEU A 257 7.58 8.43 -2.24
N ALA A 258 6.90 9.56 -2.07
CA ALA A 258 7.49 10.88 -2.34
C ALA A 258 8.70 11.15 -1.43
N GLN A 259 8.56 10.87 -0.15
CA GLN A 259 9.64 11.05 0.83
C GLN A 259 10.79 10.07 0.59
N ARG A 260 10.48 8.81 0.25
CA ARG A 260 11.50 7.82 -0.10
C ARG A 260 12.33 8.27 -1.29
N GLN A 261 11.71 8.86 -2.32
CA GLN A 261 12.44 9.36 -3.49
C GLN A 261 13.41 10.49 -3.11
N VAL A 262 12.96 11.44 -2.28
CA VAL A 262 13.82 12.50 -1.76
C VAL A 262 15.03 11.91 -1.01
N VAL A 263 14.79 10.98 -0.08
CA VAL A 263 15.87 10.37 0.71
C VAL A 263 16.80 9.52 -0.16
N ALA A 264 16.31 8.88 -1.22
CA ALA A 264 17.14 8.14 -2.17
C ALA A 264 18.22 9.03 -2.82
N ASP A 265 17.85 10.24 -3.22
CA ASP A 265 18.77 11.23 -3.79
C ASP A 265 19.81 11.70 -2.76
N LEU A 266 19.40 11.79 -1.49
CA LEU A 266 20.30 12.11 -0.37
C LEU A 266 21.30 10.98 -0.07
N VAL A 267 20.91 9.70 -0.15
CA VAL A 267 21.84 8.57 0.07
C VAL A 267 23.03 8.60 -0.90
N ALA A 268 22.78 9.00 -2.15
CA ALA A 268 23.83 9.08 -3.18
C ALA A 268 24.88 10.16 -2.86
N SER A 269 24.47 11.22 -2.17
CA SER A 269 25.29 12.41 -1.88
C SER A 269 25.74 12.51 -0.41
N ALA A 270 25.27 11.59 0.44
CA ALA A 270 25.54 11.63 1.87
C ALA A 270 27.04 11.45 2.18
N PRO A 271 27.61 12.27 3.08
CA PRO A 271 28.92 12.03 3.68
C PRO A 271 29.01 10.62 4.29
N GLU A 272 30.20 10.00 4.25
CA GLU A 272 30.39 8.61 4.71
C GLU A 272 29.96 8.39 6.17
N ASP A 273 30.18 9.37 7.04
CA ASP A 273 29.80 9.34 8.46
C ASP A 273 28.29 9.46 8.69
N LEU A 274 27.55 10.07 7.76
CA LEU A 274 26.10 10.23 7.84
C LEU A 274 25.34 9.16 7.06
N ARG A 275 25.98 8.50 6.09
CA ARG A 275 25.36 7.52 5.19
C ARG A 275 24.56 6.42 5.93
N PRO A 276 25.03 5.79 7.02
CA PRO A 276 24.25 4.77 7.73
C PRO A 276 22.90 5.29 8.28
N ARG A 277 22.86 6.54 8.76
CA ARG A 277 21.61 7.15 9.26
C ARG A 277 20.64 7.48 8.13
N VAL A 278 21.14 8.01 7.01
CA VAL A 278 20.30 8.29 5.84
C VAL A 278 19.74 6.99 5.24
N LEU A 279 20.57 5.93 5.18
CA LEU A 279 20.13 4.60 4.77
C LEU A 279 19.08 4.01 5.72
N THR A 280 19.19 4.26 7.03
CA THR A 280 18.14 3.89 8.01
C THR A 280 16.81 4.57 7.68
N VAL A 281 16.81 5.89 7.44
CA VAL A 281 15.60 6.65 7.04
C VAL A 281 15.02 6.11 5.73
N TYR A 282 15.87 5.83 4.74
CA TYR A 282 15.44 5.25 3.46
C TYR A 282 14.83 3.85 3.66
N ALA A 283 15.48 2.97 4.42
CA ALA A 283 15.01 1.63 4.70
C ALA A 283 13.67 1.65 5.45
N GLU A 284 13.50 2.57 6.40
CA GLU A 284 12.25 2.77 7.12
C GLU A 284 11.11 3.18 6.18
N LEU A 285 11.37 4.12 5.27
CA LEU A 285 10.40 4.54 4.25
C LEU A 285 10.06 3.41 3.27
N SER A 286 11.06 2.66 2.80
CA SER A 286 10.86 1.47 1.96
C SER A 286 9.98 0.44 2.67
N GLN A 287 10.23 0.18 3.95
CA GLN A 287 9.41 -0.71 4.76
C GLN A 287 7.97 -0.19 4.87
N MET A 288 7.77 1.11 5.12
CA MET A 288 6.44 1.71 5.18
C MET A 288 5.70 1.59 3.86
N VAL A 289 6.36 1.85 2.72
CA VAL A 289 5.78 1.65 1.39
C VAL A 289 5.34 0.19 1.21
N GLY A 290 6.19 -0.76 1.59
CA GLY A 290 5.86 -2.18 1.58
C GLY A 290 4.62 -2.51 2.43
N TRP A 291 4.53 -1.92 3.63
CA TRP A 291 3.37 -2.09 4.53
C TRP A 291 2.07 -1.54 3.93
N GLN A 292 2.11 -0.38 3.29
CA GLN A 292 0.92 0.18 2.65
C GLN A 292 0.47 -0.66 1.46
N LEU A 293 1.41 -1.13 0.62
CA LEU A 293 1.11 -2.01 -0.51
C LEU A 293 0.55 -3.36 -0.05
N TYR A 294 1.08 -3.91 1.05
CA TYR A 294 0.53 -5.10 1.70
C TYR A 294 -0.93 -4.90 2.11
N ASN A 295 -1.26 -3.76 2.73
CA ASN A 295 -2.64 -3.44 3.11
C ASN A 295 -3.56 -3.14 1.92
N LEU A 296 -3.00 -2.66 0.79
CA LEU A 296 -3.71 -2.47 -0.47
C LEU A 296 -3.91 -3.77 -1.26
N GLY A 297 -3.24 -4.86 -0.89
CA GLY A 297 -3.31 -6.16 -1.56
C GLY A 297 -2.31 -6.35 -2.69
N ASP A 298 -1.39 -5.41 -2.93
CA ASP A 298 -0.30 -5.58 -3.90
C ASP A 298 0.90 -6.28 -3.24
N TYR A 299 0.74 -7.59 -3.03
CA TYR A 299 1.72 -8.42 -2.34
C TYR A 299 3.06 -8.54 -3.08
N ARG A 300 3.04 -8.43 -4.41
CA ARG A 300 4.27 -8.49 -5.21
C ARG A 300 5.08 -7.22 -5.03
N ALA A 301 4.43 -6.05 -5.12
CA ALA A 301 5.12 -4.78 -4.89
C ALA A 301 5.55 -4.67 -3.41
N ALA A 302 4.73 -5.12 -2.46
CA ALA A 302 5.09 -5.16 -1.06
C ALA A 302 6.40 -5.94 -0.82
N GLN A 303 6.51 -7.14 -1.41
CA GLN A 303 7.73 -7.96 -1.33
C GLN A 303 8.95 -7.22 -1.88
N TYR A 304 8.82 -6.57 -3.04
CA TYR A 304 9.91 -5.78 -3.63
C TYR A 304 10.42 -4.69 -2.69
N TYR A 305 9.52 -3.91 -2.08
CA TYR A 305 9.90 -2.84 -1.16
C TYR A 305 10.45 -3.36 0.17
N TYR A 306 10.01 -4.53 0.64
CA TYR A 306 10.63 -5.18 1.80
C TYR A 306 12.04 -5.69 1.50
N ASP A 307 12.28 -6.23 0.31
CA ASP A 307 13.64 -6.64 -0.10
C ASP A 307 14.58 -5.43 -0.18
N ASP A 308 14.13 -4.32 -0.78
CA ASP A 308 14.88 -3.07 -0.83
C ASP A 308 15.12 -2.48 0.57
N ALA A 309 14.11 -2.48 1.45
CA ALA A 309 14.25 -2.05 2.83
C ALA A 309 15.27 -2.89 3.60
N ARG A 310 15.27 -4.22 3.40
CA ARG A 310 16.20 -5.14 4.05
C ARG A 310 17.64 -4.89 3.58
N THR A 311 17.85 -4.72 2.28
CA THR A 311 19.19 -4.39 1.74
C THR A 311 19.70 -3.08 2.35
N ALA A 312 18.89 -2.01 2.31
CA ALA A 312 19.29 -0.74 2.88
C ALA A 312 19.51 -0.77 4.40
N ALA A 313 18.73 -1.56 5.15
CA ALA A 313 18.93 -1.75 6.58
C ALA A 313 20.22 -2.51 6.90
N HIS A 314 20.61 -3.48 6.06
CA HIS A 314 21.92 -4.14 6.16
C HIS A 314 23.06 -3.18 5.86
N ASP A 315 22.95 -2.39 4.78
CA ASP A 315 23.96 -1.40 4.41
C ASP A 315 24.09 -0.29 5.46
N ALA A 316 23.01 -0.02 6.20
CA ALA A 316 23.00 0.89 7.35
C ALA A 316 23.56 0.28 8.64
N GLU A 317 23.89 -1.01 8.65
CA GLU A 317 24.24 -1.78 9.86
C GLU A 317 23.18 -1.69 10.98
N ASN A 318 21.90 -1.51 10.61
CA ASN A 318 20.80 -1.35 11.55
C ASN A 318 20.10 -2.68 11.83
N THR A 319 20.65 -3.45 12.76
CA THR A 319 20.20 -4.79 13.18
C THR A 319 18.72 -4.84 13.57
N GLU A 320 18.24 -3.83 14.31
CA GLU A 320 16.85 -3.78 14.78
C GLU A 320 15.88 -3.52 13.61
N LEU A 321 16.25 -2.66 12.66
CA LEU A 321 15.44 -2.45 11.45
C LEU A 321 15.45 -3.66 10.51
N VAL A 322 16.59 -4.36 10.37
CA VAL A 322 16.66 -5.64 9.65
C VAL A 322 15.67 -6.65 10.27
N THR A 323 15.64 -6.75 11.60
CA THR A 323 14.70 -7.60 12.34
C THR A 323 13.26 -7.23 11.98
N TYR A 324 12.91 -5.95 12.07
CA TYR A 324 11.57 -5.48 11.77
C TYR A 324 11.13 -5.79 10.33
N VAL A 325 11.99 -5.55 9.34
CA VAL A 325 11.69 -5.86 7.93
C VAL A 325 11.46 -7.36 7.76
N LEU A 326 12.30 -8.22 8.33
CA LEU A 326 12.10 -9.67 8.28
C LEU A 326 10.78 -10.12 8.93
N CYS A 327 10.37 -9.48 10.03
CA CYS A 327 9.07 -9.74 10.64
C CYS A 327 7.91 -9.38 9.68
N THR A 328 8.02 -8.29 8.94
CA THR A 328 6.99 -7.88 7.96
C THR A 328 6.94 -8.82 6.74
N MET A 329 8.10 -9.35 6.32
CA MET A 329 8.17 -10.39 5.29
C MET A 329 7.55 -11.71 5.76
N SER A 330 7.76 -12.09 7.03
CA SER A 330 7.13 -13.28 7.64
C SER A 330 5.59 -13.17 7.62
N GLN A 331 5.06 -12.02 8.04
CA GLN A 331 3.62 -11.76 7.99
C GLN A 331 3.07 -11.81 6.57
N LEU A 332 3.76 -11.17 5.60
CA LEU A 332 3.35 -11.18 4.20
C LEU A 332 3.29 -12.61 3.63
N ALA A 333 4.29 -13.44 3.94
CA ALA A 333 4.34 -14.83 3.50
C ALA A 333 3.23 -15.68 4.15
N THR A 334 3.04 -15.52 5.47
CA THR A 334 2.00 -16.22 6.23
C THR A 334 0.61 -15.84 5.71
N TRP A 335 0.36 -14.55 5.47
CA TRP A 335 -0.89 -14.05 4.90
C TRP A 335 -1.19 -14.62 3.51
N GLN A 336 -0.16 -14.82 2.67
CA GLN A 336 -0.29 -15.45 1.36
C GLN A 336 -0.41 -16.98 1.42
N ASN A 337 -0.67 -17.56 2.60
CA ASN A 337 -0.75 -19.00 2.82
C ASN A 337 0.55 -19.73 2.42
N LYS A 338 1.71 -19.11 2.68
CA LYS A 338 3.05 -19.69 2.50
C LYS A 338 3.77 -19.80 3.85
N PRO A 339 3.21 -20.56 4.83
CA PRO A 339 3.69 -20.52 6.21
C PRO A 339 5.14 -21.01 6.38
N ARG A 340 5.63 -21.90 5.53
CA ARG A 340 7.06 -22.31 5.55
C ARG A 340 8.02 -21.16 5.24
N VAL A 341 7.69 -20.33 4.25
CA VAL A 341 8.46 -19.11 3.93
C VAL A 341 8.33 -18.10 5.07
N GLY A 342 7.15 -18.03 5.70
CA GLY A 342 6.94 -17.24 6.92
C GLY A 342 7.88 -17.67 8.06
N ILE A 343 7.99 -18.98 8.30
CA ILE A 343 8.90 -19.56 9.30
C ILE A 343 10.36 -19.20 8.98
N ASP A 344 10.80 -19.30 7.72
CA ASP A 344 12.17 -18.94 7.33
C ASP A 344 12.49 -17.48 7.68
N HIS A 345 11.58 -16.55 7.36
CA HIS A 345 11.73 -15.14 7.72
C HIS A 345 11.65 -14.90 9.23
N ALA A 346 10.77 -15.60 9.94
CA ALA A 346 10.62 -15.46 11.39
C ALA A 346 11.87 -15.96 12.15
N ILE A 347 12.44 -17.10 11.75
CA ILE A 347 13.69 -17.61 12.34
C ILE A 347 14.84 -16.64 12.08
N ALA A 348 14.94 -16.09 10.86
CA ALA A 348 15.93 -15.08 10.55
C ALA A 348 15.73 -13.82 11.42
N ALA A 349 14.49 -13.36 11.59
CA ALA A 349 14.18 -12.23 12.47
C ALA A 349 14.58 -12.52 13.93
N GLN A 350 14.29 -13.70 14.46
CA GLN A 350 14.70 -14.09 15.82
C GLN A 350 16.23 -14.09 15.98
N ALA A 351 16.97 -14.55 14.96
CA ALA A 351 18.43 -14.55 14.99
C ALA A 351 19.04 -13.14 14.99
N TRP A 352 18.42 -12.18 14.28
CA TRP A 352 18.83 -10.78 14.33
C TRP A 352 18.38 -10.08 15.62
N ALA A 353 17.16 -10.35 16.09
CA ALA A 353 16.63 -9.81 17.33
C ALA A 353 17.50 -10.17 18.55
N ALA A 354 18.03 -11.40 18.58
CA ALA A 354 18.93 -11.88 19.64
C ALA A 354 20.27 -11.13 19.70
N GLN A 355 20.62 -10.34 18.68
CA GLN A 355 21.80 -9.47 18.65
C GLN A 355 21.48 -8.03 19.09
N THR A 356 20.23 -7.76 19.46
CA THR A 356 19.77 -6.45 19.96
C THR A 356 19.47 -6.53 21.45
N GLU A 357 19.47 -5.38 22.12
CA GLU A 357 18.95 -5.25 23.49
C GLU A 357 17.47 -4.84 23.51
N SER A 358 16.77 -4.89 22.37
CA SER A 358 15.41 -4.38 22.21
C SER A 358 14.36 -5.46 22.55
N PRO A 359 13.60 -5.31 23.65
CA PRO A 359 12.52 -6.25 23.96
C PRO A 359 11.41 -6.21 22.90
N ALA A 360 11.21 -5.06 22.23
CA ALA A 360 10.26 -4.94 21.13
C ALA A 360 10.67 -5.79 19.91
N ALA A 361 11.96 -5.78 19.55
CA ALA A 361 12.48 -6.60 18.47
C ALA A 361 12.35 -8.11 18.78
N LEU A 362 12.68 -8.51 20.01
CA LEU A 362 12.54 -9.89 20.50
C LEU A 362 11.08 -10.35 20.50
N GLY A 363 10.18 -9.52 21.06
CA GLY A 363 8.76 -9.81 21.14
C GLY A 363 8.12 -9.94 19.77
N TYR A 364 8.35 -8.97 18.88
CA TYR A 364 7.75 -9.01 17.55
C TYR A 364 8.31 -10.11 16.65
N ALA A 365 9.59 -10.49 16.81
CA ALA A 365 10.13 -11.67 16.14
C ALA A 365 9.48 -12.98 16.63
N ALA A 366 9.16 -13.05 17.92
CA ALA A 366 8.42 -14.18 18.50
C ALA A 366 6.94 -14.20 18.09
N ASP A 367 6.27 -13.05 18.01
CA ASP A 367 4.90 -12.88 17.47
C ASP A 367 4.77 -13.53 16.09
N VAL A 368 5.61 -13.08 15.14
CA VAL A 368 5.48 -13.54 13.75
C VAL A 368 5.90 -15.00 13.60
N ALA A 369 6.79 -15.49 14.47
CA ALA A 369 7.10 -16.91 14.55
C ALA A 369 5.90 -17.72 15.03
N ALA A 370 5.20 -17.28 16.08
CA ALA A 370 4.01 -17.94 16.59
C ALA A 370 2.93 -18.08 15.51
N ARG A 371 2.63 -16.98 14.80
CA ARG A 371 1.66 -16.97 13.70
C ARG A 371 2.07 -17.90 12.57
N ALA A 372 3.33 -17.87 12.13
CA ALA A 372 3.82 -18.73 11.06
C ALA A 372 3.81 -20.22 11.44
N PHE A 373 4.18 -20.56 12.68
CA PHE A 373 4.10 -21.93 13.19
C PHE A 373 2.66 -22.42 13.32
N ALA A 374 1.74 -21.59 13.82
CA ALA A 374 0.32 -21.93 13.89
C ALA A 374 -0.26 -22.19 12.49
N ALA A 375 0.04 -21.31 11.52
CA ALA A 375 -0.35 -21.49 10.12
C ALA A 375 0.26 -22.75 9.48
N ALA A 376 1.44 -23.17 9.91
CA ALA A 376 2.06 -24.44 9.53
C ALA A 376 1.54 -25.66 10.32
N GLN A 377 0.55 -25.49 11.20
CA GLN A 377 -0.01 -26.52 12.08
C GLN A 377 1.05 -27.16 13.01
N GLN A 378 1.92 -26.32 13.58
CA GLN A 378 2.95 -26.72 14.55
C GLN A 378 2.64 -26.13 15.94
N PRO A 379 1.73 -26.75 16.71
CA PRO A 379 1.22 -26.17 17.96
C PRO A 379 2.30 -25.97 19.03
N ASP A 380 3.24 -26.92 19.18
CA ASP A 380 4.29 -26.82 20.21
C ASP A 380 5.25 -25.65 19.93
N ASN A 381 5.61 -25.46 18.66
CA ASN A 381 6.46 -24.33 18.25
C ASN A 381 5.72 -22.99 18.37
N ALA A 382 4.43 -22.95 18.01
CA ALA A 382 3.62 -21.76 18.18
C ALA A 382 3.48 -21.38 19.67
N HIS A 383 3.26 -22.37 20.55
CA HIS A 383 3.14 -22.14 21.98
C HIS A 383 4.45 -21.59 22.59
N ARG A 384 5.59 -22.21 22.27
CA ARG A 384 6.90 -21.72 22.72
C ARG A 384 7.20 -20.30 22.23
N ALA A 385 6.81 -19.97 20.99
CA ALA A 385 6.96 -18.63 20.47
C ALA A 385 6.06 -17.61 21.20
N LEU A 386 4.82 -17.98 21.54
CA LEU A 386 3.93 -17.15 22.37
C LEU A 386 4.49 -16.91 23.78
N GLU A 387 5.12 -17.92 24.40
CA GLU A 387 5.78 -17.74 25.71
C GLU A 387 6.95 -16.75 25.63
N GLN A 388 7.74 -16.80 24.55
CA GLN A 388 8.81 -15.86 24.28
C GLN A 388 8.29 -14.43 24.04
N GLU A 389 7.21 -14.31 23.25
CA GLU A 389 6.54 -13.04 23.00
C GLU A 389 6.06 -12.40 24.31
N HIS A 390 5.35 -13.16 25.15
CA HIS A 390 4.80 -12.66 26.40
C HIS A 390 5.89 -12.19 27.38
N ALA A 391 7.01 -12.92 27.44
CA ALA A 391 8.16 -12.51 28.25
C ALA A 391 8.72 -11.17 27.78
N ALA A 392 8.93 -11.01 26.47
CA ALA A 392 9.46 -9.78 25.89
C ALA A 392 8.53 -8.57 26.06
N VAL A 393 7.21 -8.76 25.87
CA VAL A 393 6.19 -7.73 26.10
C VAL A 393 6.17 -7.25 27.55
N ARG A 394 6.31 -8.17 28.51
CA ARG A 394 6.42 -7.79 29.93
C ARG A 394 7.66 -6.94 30.21
N ASP A 395 8.77 -7.24 29.56
CA ASP A 395 10.01 -6.47 29.71
C ASP A 395 9.89 -5.08 29.06
N MET A 396 9.12 -4.92 27.98
CA MET A 396 8.79 -3.60 27.39
C MET A 396 8.02 -2.70 28.36
N ALA A 397 7.05 -3.27 29.09
CA ALA A 397 6.21 -2.55 30.04
C ALA A 397 7.00 -1.93 31.21
N ALA A 398 8.25 -2.34 31.43
CA ALA A 398 9.16 -1.76 32.42
C ALA A 398 9.70 -0.36 32.03
N GLY A 399 9.26 0.21 30.89
CA GLY A 399 9.53 1.60 30.51
C GLY A 399 10.74 1.79 29.60
N THR A 400 11.19 0.74 28.90
CA THR A 400 12.31 0.80 27.96
C THR A 400 11.90 1.60 26.70
N PRO A 401 12.60 2.69 26.35
CA PRO A 401 12.38 3.36 25.07
C PRO A 401 12.62 2.40 23.91
N HIS A 402 11.72 2.39 22.92
CA HIS A 402 11.85 1.57 21.73
C HIS A 402 11.91 2.45 20.46
N ALA A 403 12.47 1.92 19.38
CA ALA A 403 12.51 2.61 18.10
C ALA A 403 11.10 3.01 17.61
N SER A 404 11.03 4.04 16.76
CA SER A 404 9.79 4.64 16.24
C SER A 404 8.89 3.62 15.53
N TRP A 405 9.48 2.64 14.83
CA TRP A 405 8.74 1.61 14.12
C TRP A 405 8.02 0.61 15.03
N TRP A 406 8.33 0.57 16.32
CA TRP A 406 7.63 -0.25 17.31
C TRP A 406 6.46 0.44 17.99
N TYR A 407 6.08 1.66 17.58
CA TYR A 407 5.02 2.46 18.23
C TYR A 407 3.68 1.74 18.40
N PHE A 408 3.39 0.73 17.57
CA PHE A 408 2.14 -0.01 17.59
C PHE A 408 2.18 -1.20 18.55
N TYR A 409 3.36 -1.67 18.97
CA TYR A 409 3.52 -2.98 19.57
C TYR A 409 3.46 -2.91 21.11
N ASP A 410 2.51 -3.62 21.70
CA ASP A 410 2.23 -3.63 23.13
C ASP A 410 1.56 -4.95 23.56
N GLU A 411 1.07 -5.03 24.80
CA GLU A 411 0.40 -6.22 25.33
C GLU A 411 -0.88 -6.60 24.56
N SER A 412 -1.56 -5.64 23.93
CA SER A 412 -2.75 -5.93 23.13
C SER A 412 -2.42 -6.84 21.95
N PHE A 413 -1.21 -6.71 21.39
CA PHE A 413 -0.71 -7.54 20.29
C PHE A 413 -0.50 -8.99 20.73
N TYR A 414 0.14 -9.24 21.88
CA TYR A 414 0.32 -10.60 22.41
C TYR A 414 -1.02 -11.34 22.53
N TRP A 415 -2.05 -10.68 23.06
CA TRP A 415 -3.38 -11.27 23.17
C TRP A 415 -4.05 -11.46 21.79
N GLY A 416 -3.81 -10.57 20.83
CA GLY A 416 -4.24 -10.72 19.44
C GLY A 416 -3.58 -11.92 18.74
N THR A 417 -2.27 -12.08 18.89
CA THR A 417 -1.47 -13.21 18.37
C THR A 417 -1.91 -14.51 19.00
N SER A 418 -2.12 -14.52 20.32
CA SER A 418 -2.68 -15.66 21.04
C SER A 418 -4.05 -16.06 20.50
N ALA A 419 -4.92 -15.08 20.21
CA ALA A 419 -6.24 -15.33 19.63
C ALA A 419 -6.14 -15.93 18.22
N GLU A 420 -5.26 -15.41 17.37
CA GLU A 420 -5.05 -15.93 16.01
C GLU A 420 -4.50 -17.35 16.02
N CYS A 421 -3.44 -17.60 16.79
CA CYS A 421 -2.84 -18.93 16.93
C CYS A 421 -3.87 -19.94 17.43
N ALA A 422 -4.63 -19.60 18.47
CA ALA A 422 -5.68 -20.47 19.02
C ALA A 422 -6.76 -20.79 17.98
N LEU A 423 -7.19 -19.80 17.19
CA LEU A 423 -8.20 -19.96 16.16
C LEU A 423 -7.72 -20.87 15.01
N VAL A 424 -6.49 -20.66 14.54
CA VAL A 424 -5.87 -21.44 13.46
C VAL A 424 -5.60 -22.88 13.88
N LEU A 425 -5.32 -23.11 15.17
CA LEU A 425 -5.10 -24.44 15.74
C LEU A 425 -6.40 -25.13 16.22
N GLY A 426 -7.57 -24.52 15.97
CA GLY A 426 -8.87 -25.14 16.22
C GLY A 426 -9.33 -25.12 17.69
N THR A 427 -8.92 -24.09 18.46
CA THR A 427 -9.34 -23.86 19.85
C THR A 427 -10.11 -22.54 19.98
N PRO A 428 -11.33 -22.44 19.42
CA PRO A 428 -12.09 -21.19 19.35
C PRO A 428 -12.40 -20.59 20.74
N GLU A 429 -12.54 -21.41 21.77
CA GLU A 429 -12.74 -20.96 23.15
C GLU A 429 -11.55 -20.16 23.69
N LYS A 430 -10.31 -20.61 23.39
CA LYS A 430 -9.09 -19.88 23.73
C LYS A 430 -8.97 -18.61 22.88
N ALA A 431 -9.34 -18.69 21.60
CA ALA A 431 -9.35 -17.54 20.71
C ALA A 431 -10.28 -16.42 21.22
N LEU A 432 -11.51 -16.76 21.63
CA LEU A 432 -12.46 -15.82 22.21
C LEU A 432 -11.97 -15.21 23.52
N ALA A 433 -11.38 -16.03 24.41
CA ALA A 433 -10.83 -15.54 25.66
C ALA A 433 -9.69 -14.52 25.42
N ALA A 434 -8.76 -14.86 24.52
CA ALA A 434 -7.64 -13.97 24.17
C ALA A 434 -8.11 -12.69 23.46
N ALA A 435 -9.04 -12.79 22.51
CA ALA A 435 -9.61 -11.62 21.83
C ALA A 435 -10.33 -10.68 22.81
N ARG A 436 -11.05 -11.23 23.80
CA ARG A 436 -11.72 -10.45 24.86
C ARG A 436 -10.73 -9.69 25.74
N THR A 437 -9.55 -10.25 25.98
CA THR A 437 -8.47 -9.56 26.70
C THR A 437 -7.79 -8.50 25.85
N SER A 438 -7.57 -8.77 24.56
CA SER A 438 -6.92 -7.85 23.62
C SER A 438 -7.75 -6.59 23.36
N LEU A 439 -9.04 -6.73 22.99
CA LEU A 439 -9.86 -5.62 22.48
C LEU A 439 -9.91 -4.36 23.38
N PRO A 440 -10.03 -4.46 24.72
CA PRO A 440 -10.01 -3.29 25.60
C PRO A 440 -8.65 -2.58 25.70
N MET A 441 -7.55 -3.26 25.34
CA MET A 441 -6.18 -2.75 25.44
C MET A 441 -5.73 -2.03 24.16
N ILE A 442 -6.35 -2.33 23.01
CA ILE A 442 -5.97 -1.77 21.71
C ILE A 442 -6.20 -0.25 21.71
N ASP A 443 -5.17 0.51 21.31
CA ASP A 443 -5.33 1.94 21.01
C ASP A 443 -6.48 2.13 20.01
N PRO A 444 -7.55 2.87 20.37
CA PRO A 444 -8.70 3.08 19.50
C PRO A 444 -8.37 3.72 18.13
N THR A 445 -7.22 4.38 18.00
CA THR A 445 -6.73 4.94 16.74
C THR A 445 -6.16 3.86 15.80
N ASN A 446 -5.73 2.71 16.32
CA ASN A 446 -5.26 1.57 15.55
C ASN A 446 -6.44 0.71 15.06
N VAL A 447 -7.22 1.29 14.14
CA VAL A 447 -8.43 0.67 13.58
C VAL A 447 -8.12 -0.67 12.89
N HIS A 448 -6.92 -0.84 12.30
CA HIS A 448 -6.54 -2.11 11.67
C HIS A 448 -6.38 -3.24 12.69
N ASN A 449 -5.66 -3.01 13.78
CA ASN A 449 -5.48 -4.03 14.82
C ASN A 449 -6.84 -4.38 15.44
N TYR A 450 -7.65 -3.37 15.77
CA TYR A 450 -8.98 -3.58 16.34
C TYR A 450 -9.90 -4.38 15.40
N ALA A 451 -9.98 -4.01 14.13
CA ALA A 451 -10.78 -4.72 13.12
C ALA A 451 -10.29 -6.16 12.90
N HIS A 452 -8.98 -6.39 12.95
CA HIS A 452 -8.42 -7.73 12.84
C HIS A 452 -8.80 -8.60 14.05
N THR A 453 -8.66 -8.09 15.28
CA THR A 453 -9.01 -8.84 16.49
C THR A 453 -10.51 -9.15 16.55
N LEU A 454 -11.38 -8.21 16.13
CA LEU A 454 -12.81 -8.49 15.95
C LEU A 454 -13.08 -9.58 14.90
N ALA A 455 -12.33 -9.60 13.80
CA ALA A 455 -12.48 -10.64 12.79
C ALA A 455 -12.13 -12.03 13.33
N LEU A 456 -11.09 -12.13 14.17
CA LEU A 456 -10.74 -13.37 14.87
C LEU A 456 -11.85 -13.80 15.83
N GLN A 457 -12.41 -12.86 16.59
CA GLN A 457 -13.54 -13.11 17.49
C GLN A 457 -14.78 -13.60 16.74
N SER A 458 -15.15 -12.94 15.63
CA SER A 458 -16.26 -13.33 14.77
C SER A 458 -16.06 -14.75 14.23
N GLN A 459 -14.87 -15.06 13.72
CA GLN A 459 -14.55 -16.38 13.20
C GLN A 459 -14.60 -17.46 14.28
N ALA A 460 -14.19 -17.16 15.50
CA ALA A 460 -14.31 -18.08 16.63
C ALA A 460 -15.78 -18.36 17.00
N HIS A 461 -16.64 -17.34 17.02
CA HIS A 461 -18.09 -17.52 17.19
C HIS A 461 -18.70 -18.36 16.06
N LEU A 462 -18.26 -18.18 14.81
CA LEU A 462 -18.68 -19.04 13.70
C LEU A 462 -18.31 -20.51 13.93
N GLN A 463 -17.10 -20.78 14.41
CA GLN A 463 -16.66 -22.16 14.72
C GLN A 463 -17.47 -22.79 15.86
N GLN A 464 -18.01 -21.98 16.78
CA GLN A 464 -18.90 -22.45 17.86
C GLN A 464 -20.39 -22.54 17.46
N GLY A 465 -20.76 -22.04 16.27
CA GLY A 465 -22.15 -22.02 15.80
C GLY A 465 -22.96 -20.80 16.26
N ASP A 466 -22.32 -19.78 16.86
CA ASP A 466 -22.95 -18.55 17.33
C ASP A 466 -23.15 -17.55 16.18
N ILE A 467 -24.00 -17.92 15.22
CA ILE A 467 -24.18 -17.19 13.95
C ILE A 467 -24.64 -15.74 14.15
N ALA A 468 -25.50 -15.50 15.15
CA ALA A 468 -26.01 -14.17 15.44
C ALA A 468 -24.89 -13.23 15.90
N GLU A 469 -24.08 -13.67 16.86
CA GLU A 469 -22.97 -12.89 17.41
C GLU A 469 -21.90 -12.66 16.35
N ALA A 470 -21.52 -13.71 15.62
CA ALA A 470 -20.58 -13.59 14.52
C ALA A 470 -21.05 -12.54 13.49
N SER A 471 -22.33 -12.56 13.10
CA SER A 471 -22.91 -11.60 12.14
C SER A 471 -22.91 -10.17 12.67
N THR A 472 -23.24 -9.98 13.96
CA THR A 472 -23.16 -8.67 14.63
C THR A 472 -21.75 -8.11 14.56
N ILE A 473 -20.74 -8.91 14.91
CA ILE A 473 -19.34 -8.48 14.89
C ILE A 473 -18.89 -8.12 13.47
N VAL A 474 -19.27 -8.89 12.44
CA VAL A 474 -18.95 -8.50 11.03
C VAL A 474 -19.56 -7.13 10.71
N GLY A 475 -20.78 -6.86 11.19
CA GLY A 475 -21.41 -5.56 11.02
C GLY A 475 -20.69 -4.42 11.74
N ASP A 476 -20.12 -4.69 12.90
CA ASP A 476 -19.30 -3.72 13.65
C ASP A 476 -17.99 -3.42 12.92
N ILE A 477 -17.30 -4.45 12.39
CA ILE A 477 -16.11 -4.29 11.55
C ILE A 477 -16.42 -3.41 10.32
N ALA A 478 -17.55 -3.64 9.65
CA ALA A 478 -17.98 -2.84 8.52
C ALA A 478 -18.24 -1.36 8.89
N ARG A 479 -18.78 -1.10 10.09
CA ARG A 479 -19.05 0.27 10.58
C ARG A 479 -17.75 1.03 10.84
N ILE A 480 -16.80 0.43 11.54
CA ILE A 480 -15.52 1.08 11.88
C ILE A 480 -14.61 1.25 10.65
N SER A 481 -14.65 0.31 9.69
CA SER A 481 -13.83 0.35 8.48
C SER A 481 -14.35 1.31 7.41
N GLY A 482 -15.53 1.90 7.62
CA GLY A 482 -16.12 2.86 6.68
C GLY A 482 -15.30 4.15 6.50
N VAL A 483 -14.47 4.49 7.50
CA VAL A 483 -13.63 5.71 7.53
C VAL A 483 -12.22 5.43 7.00
N ASN A 484 -11.59 4.33 7.40
CA ASN A 484 -10.28 3.88 6.92
C ASN A 484 -10.46 2.62 6.05
N ARG A 485 -10.66 2.83 4.74
CA ARG A 485 -10.88 1.73 3.79
C ARG A 485 -9.57 1.00 3.50
N SER A 486 -9.38 -0.14 4.16
CA SER A 486 -8.34 -1.11 3.84
C SER A 486 -8.91 -2.26 3.01
N PRO A 487 -8.38 -2.51 1.79
CA PRO A 487 -8.73 -3.69 1.00
C PRO A 487 -8.55 -4.99 1.79
N ARG A 488 -7.53 -5.08 2.65
CA ARG A 488 -7.28 -6.26 3.49
C ARG A 488 -8.41 -6.53 4.49
N ILE A 489 -8.93 -5.50 5.15
CA ILE A 489 -10.08 -5.63 6.05
C ILE A 489 -11.37 -5.91 5.27
N THR A 490 -11.54 -5.27 4.11
CA THR A 490 -12.68 -5.53 3.21
C THR A 490 -12.71 -7.00 2.75
N GLN A 491 -11.55 -7.56 2.41
CA GLN A 491 -11.41 -8.98 2.08
C GLN A 491 -11.80 -9.86 3.27
N ARG A 492 -11.35 -9.53 4.48
CA ARG A 492 -11.70 -10.29 5.69
C ARG A 492 -13.21 -10.27 5.97
N ILE A 493 -13.88 -9.14 5.77
CA ILE A 493 -15.35 -9.03 5.85
C ILE A 493 -16.00 -9.96 4.81
N ALA A 494 -15.50 -9.95 3.57
CA ALA A 494 -16.02 -10.80 2.49
C ALA A 494 -15.82 -12.29 2.80
N ASP A 495 -14.68 -12.69 3.37
CA ASP A 495 -14.38 -14.06 3.76
C ASP A 495 -15.31 -14.52 4.89
N LEU A 496 -15.48 -13.71 5.94
CA LEU A 496 -16.41 -13.99 7.04
C LEU A 496 -17.86 -14.07 6.55
N ARG A 497 -18.26 -13.18 5.65
CA ARG A 497 -19.59 -13.23 5.05
C ARG A 497 -19.77 -14.48 4.19
N THR A 498 -18.74 -14.90 3.46
CA THR A 498 -18.76 -16.14 2.68
C THR A 498 -18.91 -17.35 3.60
N ALA A 499 -18.20 -17.38 4.73
CA ALA A 499 -18.32 -18.43 5.75
C ALA A 499 -19.74 -18.50 6.36
N LEU A 500 -20.47 -17.39 6.40
CA LEU A 500 -21.87 -17.30 6.86
C LEU A 500 -22.92 -17.79 5.83
N THR A 501 -22.51 -18.13 4.60
CA THR A 501 -23.43 -18.58 3.52
C THR A 501 -24.38 -19.72 3.91
N PRO A 502 -23.96 -20.75 4.68
CA PRO A 502 -24.88 -21.80 5.12
C PRO A 502 -26.10 -21.28 5.90
N TRP A 503 -25.98 -20.12 6.55
CA TRP A 503 -27.03 -19.47 7.34
C TRP A 503 -27.60 -18.20 6.70
N GLN A 504 -27.47 -18.03 5.37
CA GLN A 504 -28.00 -16.87 4.64
C GLN A 504 -29.50 -16.61 4.83
N ARG A 505 -30.27 -17.62 5.25
CA ARG A 505 -31.71 -17.51 5.54
C ARG A 505 -32.01 -17.12 6.99
N SER A 506 -31.00 -16.93 7.85
CA SER A 506 -31.20 -16.43 9.21
C SER A 506 -31.51 -14.93 9.20
N GLY A 507 -32.19 -14.44 10.24
CA GLY A 507 -32.43 -13.01 10.41
C GLY A 507 -31.13 -12.22 10.55
N ALA A 508 -30.18 -12.75 11.34
CA ALA A 508 -28.90 -12.11 11.59
C ALA A 508 -28.07 -11.87 10.31
N VAL A 509 -27.98 -12.87 9.42
CA VAL A 509 -27.23 -12.73 8.17
C VAL A 509 -27.91 -11.78 7.19
N ARG A 510 -29.25 -11.73 7.16
CA ARG A 510 -29.96 -10.72 6.35
C ARG A 510 -29.71 -9.29 6.85
N THR A 511 -29.77 -9.08 8.16
CA THR A 511 -29.45 -7.76 8.76
C THR A 511 -28.02 -7.36 8.43
N LEU A 512 -27.07 -8.30 8.48
CA LEU A 512 -25.70 -8.08 8.04
C LEU A 512 -25.64 -7.70 6.55
N ASP A 513 -26.33 -8.41 5.66
CA ASP A 513 -26.36 -8.10 4.22
C ASP A 513 -26.87 -6.68 3.93
N ASP A 514 -27.94 -6.27 4.61
CA ASP A 514 -28.48 -4.91 4.51
C ASP A 514 -27.44 -3.86 4.95
N LEU A 515 -26.72 -4.14 6.04
CA LEU A 515 -25.66 -3.28 6.55
C LEU A 515 -24.45 -3.22 5.60
N LEU A 516 -23.97 -4.35 5.08
CA LEU A 516 -22.85 -4.39 4.15
C LEU A 516 -23.17 -3.66 2.83
N THR A 517 -24.43 -3.75 2.39
CA THR A 517 -24.95 -2.98 1.25
C THR A 517 -24.94 -1.48 1.53
N HIS A 518 -25.36 -1.06 2.73
CA HIS A 518 -25.34 0.35 3.16
C HIS A 518 -23.92 0.94 3.10
N TYR A 519 -22.91 0.20 3.57
CA TYR A 519 -21.52 0.64 3.55
C TYR A 519 -20.81 0.44 2.21
N ARG A 520 -21.49 -0.15 1.20
CA ARG A 520 -20.95 -0.49 -0.13
C ARG A 520 -19.69 -1.36 -0.06
N LEU A 521 -19.64 -2.27 0.90
CA LEU A 521 -18.53 -3.20 1.10
C LEU A 521 -18.75 -4.55 0.40
N THR A 522 -19.90 -4.74 -0.25
CA THR A 522 -20.14 -5.89 -1.12
C THR A 522 -19.56 -5.63 -2.51
N GLY A 523 -18.54 -6.39 -2.87
CA GLY A 523 -18.06 -6.50 -4.25
C GLY A 523 -19.18 -7.06 -5.14
N SER A 524 -19.28 -6.53 -6.36
CA SER A 524 -20.18 -7.03 -7.38
C SER A 524 -19.87 -8.50 -7.71
N SER A 525 -20.56 -9.43 -7.08
CA SER A 525 -20.69 -10.79 -7.60
C SER A 525 -21.65 -10.72 -8.79
N SER A 526 -21.10 -10.49 -9.98
CA SER A 526 -21.81 -10.73 -11.23
C SER A 526 -22.16 -12.22 -11.30
N THR A 527 -23.35 -12.55 -10.83
CA THR A 527 -24.03 -13.80 -11.11
C THR A 527 -24.37 -13.80 -12.60
N ASN A 528 -23.57 -14.51 -13.40
CA ASN A 528 -24.02 -14.94 -14.73
C ASN A 528 -25.09 -16.01 -14.52
N LYS A 529 -26.35 -15.58 -14.56
CA LYS A 529 -27.46 -16.44 -14.98
C LYS A 529 -27.57 -16.31 -16.49
N SER A 530 -27.17 -17.34 -17.21
CA SER A 530 -27.86 -17.95 -18.36
C SER A 530 -27.02 -19.13 -18.83
#